data_AF-A0A543Q502-F1
#
_entry.id   AF-A0A543Q502-F1
#
_cell.length_a   1.000
_cell.length_b   1.000
_cell.length_c   1.000
_cell.angle_alpha   90.00
_cell.angle_beta   90.00
_cell.angle_gamma   90.00
#
_symmetry.space_group_name_H-M   'P 1'
#
loop_
_entity.id
_entity.type
_entity.pdbx_description
1 polymer ?
#
loop_
_entity_poly.entity_id
_entity_poly.type
_entity_poly.pdbx_seq_one_letter_code
_entity_poly.pdbx_strand_id
1 'polypeptide(L)'
;MESPHLIFLKNVAQGTPANSPEIRDALHRLDHMLIDLASDLQIPFVGPYVGLRHAPEQHLLSVAEHRWSQADSYWGAAICSHHPVYGLRAEWTLATVSRERLPIVVQALPSFFSGYAAIAAQSAEPSRPSVSRLKSLAELFAH
;
A
#
# COMPACT_ATOMS: atom_id res chain seq x y z
N MET A 1 4.04 20.55 -5.18
CA MET A 1 3.40 20.59 -3.85
C MET A 1 2.89 19.20 -3.57
N GLU A 2 3.38 18.53 -2.53
CA GLU A 2 2.91 17.18 -2.19
C GLU A 2 1.45 17.20 -1.73
N SER A 3 0.74 16.09 -1.97
CA SER A 3 -0.67 15.97 -1.60
C SER A 3 -0.83 16.10 -0.08
N PRO A 4 -1.79 16.91 0.43
CA PRO A 4 -2.00 17.08 1.86
C PRO A 4 -2.31 15.75 2.56
N HIS A 5 -2.92 14.80 1.86
CA HIS A 5 -3.23 13.47 2.38
C HIS A 5 -1.98 12.59 2.58
N LEU A 6 -0.95 12.75 1.73
CA LEU A 6 0.31 12.03 1.89
C LEU A 6 1.11 12.56 3.07
N ILE A 7 1.14 13.89 3.24
CA ILE A 7 1.75 14.52 4.42
C ILE A 7 1.04 14.09 5.69
N PHE A 8 -0.29 14.07 5.68
CA PHE A 8 -1.09 13.56 6.79
C PHE A 8 -0.74 12.10 7.13
N LEU A 9 -0.73 11.19 6.14
CA LEU A 9 -0.39 9.78 6.37
C LEU A 9 1.03 9.59 6.89
N LYS A 10 2.00 10.36 6.37
CA LYS A 10 3.37 10.40 6.88
C LYS A 10 3.38 10.77 8.36
N ASN A 11 2.73 11.87 8.74
CA ASN A 11 2.71 12.32 10.13
C ASN A 11 2.07 11.28 11.06
N VAL A 12 1.00 10.61 10.61
CA VAL A 12 0.35 9.53 11.38
C VAL A 12 1.26 8.31 11.50
N ALA A 13 1.98 7.94 10.44
CA ALA A 13 2.97 6.86 10.47
C ALA A 13 4.10 7.15 11.48
N GLN A 14 4.41 8.43 11.70
CA GLN A 14 5.37 8.92 12.68
C GLN A 14 4.80 9.11 14.10
N GLY A 15 3.54 8.72 14.32
CA GLY A 15 2.91 8.73 15.65
C GLY A 15 2.07 9.97 15.95
N THR A 16 1.81 10.84 14.97
CA THR A 16 0.81 11.91 15.14
C THR A 16 -0.57 11.28 15.32
N PRO A 17 -1.30 11.57 16.42
CA PRO A 17 -2.64 11.04 16.63
C PRO A 17 -3.61 11.53 15.55
N ALA A 18 -4.43 10.63 15.03
CA ALA A 18 -5.48 10.95 14.08
C ALA A 18 -6.71 10.07 14.30
N ASN A 19 -7.88 10.56 13.89
CA ASN A 19 -9.11 9.80 13.97
C ASN A 19 -9.25 8.85 12.77
N SER A 20 -10.05 7.80 12.94
CA SER A 20 -10.22 6.76 11.93
C SER A 20 -10.85 7.26 10.61
N PRO A 21 -11.84 8.18 10.62
CA PRO A 21 -12.37 8.76 9.37
C PRO A 21 -11.32 9.48 8.52
N GLU A 22 -10.46 10.31 9.11
CA GLU A 22 -9.41 11.03 8.38
C GLU A 22 -8.37 10.08 7.80
N ILE A 23 -7.97 9.05 8.56
CA ILE A 23 -7.09 7.99 8.07
C ILE A 23 -7.71 7.27 6.87
N ARG A 24 -9.01 6.95 6.93
CA ARG A 24 -9.69 6.28 5.81
C ARG A 24 -9.77 7.14 4.57
N ASP A 25 -10.11 8.43 4.69
CA ASP A 25 -10.13 9.34 3.53
C ASP A 25 -8.75 9.43 2.88
N ALA A 26 -7.70 9.59 3.70
CA ALA A 26 -6.34 9.67 3.18
C ALA A 26 -5.88 8.35 2.54
N LEU A 27 -6.17 7.19 3.14
CA LEU A 27 -5.87 5.88 2.56
C LEU A 27 -6.68 5.60 1.29
N HIS A 28 -7.91 6.10 1.19
CA HIS A 28 -8.72 5.93 -0.03
C HIS A 28 -8.12 6.69 -1.21
N ARG A 29 -7.60 7.90 -0.96
CA ARG A 29 -6.88 8.67 -1.99
C ARG A 29 -5.54 8.03 -2.35
N LEU A 30 -4.89 7.39 -1.37
CA LEU A 30 -3.69 6.62 -1.63
C LEU A 30 -3.98 5.37 -2.46
N ASP A 31 -5.08 4.65 -2.20
CA ASP A 31 -5.54 3.51 -3.00
C ASP A 31 -5.64 3.90 -4.49
N HIS A 32 -6.32 5.00 -4.80
CA HIS A 32 -6.44 5.49 -6.19
C HIS A 32 -5.09 5.79 -6.84
N MET A 33 -4.21 6.50 -6.13
CA MET A 33 -2.85 6.79 -6.64
C MET A 33 -2.06 5.50 -6.89
N LEU A 34 -2.19 4.50 -6.01
CA LEU A 34 -1.50 3.22 -6.15
C LEU A 34 -2.06 2.38 -7.29
N ILE A 35 -3.36 2.47 -7.59
CA ILE A 35 -3.95 1.83 -8.76
C ILE A 35 -3.32 2.37 -10.03
N ASP A 36 -3.21 3.69 -10.17
CA ASP A 36 -2.59 4.30 -11.36
C ASP A 36 -1.12 3.88 -11.51
N LEU A 37 -0.34 3.96 -10.43
CA LEU A 37 1.07 3.58 -10.43
C LEU A 37 1.27 2.08 -10.70
N ALA A 38 0.48 1.22 -10.07
CA ALA A 38 0.58 -0.22 -10.24
C ALA A 38 0.09 -0.66 -11.63
N SER A 39 -0.90 0.02 -12.21
CA SER A 39 -1.40 -0.29 -13.56
C SER A 39 -0.38 0.06 -14.65
N ASP A 40 0.39 1.13 -14.46
CA ASP A 40 1.49 1.51 -15.35
C ASP A 40 2.73 0.60 -15.17
N LEU A 41 3.08 0.26 -13.93
CA LEU A 41 4.28 -0.51 -13.63
C LEU A 41 4.09 -2.01 -13.87
N GLN A 42 2.95 -2.56 -13.46
CA GLN A 42 2.63 -4.00 -13.50
C GLN A 42 3.71 -4.87 -12.85
N ILE A 43 4.27 -4.40 -11.74
CA ILE A 43 5.33 -5.08 -10.99
C ILE A 43 4.73 -5.62 -9.70
N PRO A 44 4.71 -6.96 -9.50
CA PRO A 44 4.22 -7.53 -8.27
C PRO A 44 5.18 -7.26 -7.11
N PHE A 45 4.63 -7.04 -5.92
CA PHE A 45 5.39 -6.82 -4.70
C PHE A 45 4.69 -7.47 -3.50
N VAL A 46 5.45 -8.21 -2.70
CA VAL A 46 5.03 -8.74 -1.40
C VAL A 46 5.68 -7.85 -0.34
N GLY A 47 4.84 -7.11 0.36
CA GLY A 47 5.24 -6.07 1.29
C GLY A 47 5.16 -6.51 2.75
N PRO A 48 5.15 -5.54 3.68
CA PRO A 48 5.18 -5.80 5.11
C PRO A 48 3.88 -6.42 5.62
N TYR A 49 4.00 -7.12 6.75
CA TYR A 49 2.87 -7.66 7.49
C TYR A 49 2.04 -6.54 8.17
N VAL A 50 0.73 -6.69 8.10
CA VAL A 50 -0.29 -5.79 8.68
C VAL A 50 -1.38 -6.58 9.43
N GLY A 51 -1.06 -7.78 9.90
CA GLY A 51 -1.91 -8.56 10.79
C GLY A 51 -2.04 -7.92 12.17
N LEU A 52 -3.06 -8.35 12.93
CA LEU A 52 -3.26 -7.90 14.31
C LEU A 52 -2.20 -8.49 15.24
N ARG A 53 -2.03 -7.91 16.44
CA ARG A 53 -0.99 -8.30 17.40
C ARG A 53 -0.94 -9.79 17.74
N HIS A 54 -2.09 -10.47 17.76
CA HIS A 54 -2.16 -11.91 18.09
C HIS A 54 -1.85 -12.82 16.89
N ALA A 55 -1.81 -12.28 15.67
CA ALA A 55 -1.53 -13.00 14.43
C ALA A 55 -0.91 -12.05 13.37
N PRO A 56 0.31 -11.54 13.60
CA PRO A 56 0.90 -10.49 12.75
C PRO A 56 1.11 -10.95 11.30
N GLU A 57 1.46 -12.22 11.10
CA GLU A 57 1.75 -12.80 9.78
C GLU A 57 0.51 -13.20 8.97
N GLN A 58 -0.68 -13.05 9.57
CA GLN A 58 -1.94 -13.46 8.91
C GLN A 58 -2.26 -12.60 7.68
N HIS A 59 -1.84 -11.34 7.68
CA HIS A 59 -2.14 -10.37 6.65
C HIS A 59 -0.91 -9.56 6.27
N LEU A 60 -0.74 -9.27 4.99
CA LEU A 60 0.36 -8.45 4.46
C LEU A 60 -0.13 -7.48 3.39
N LEU A 61 0.64 -6.43 3.13
CA LEU A 61 0.42 -5.55 1.99
C LEU A 61 1.03 -6.17 0.73
N SER A 62 0.30 -6.15 -0.38
CA SER A 62 0.82 -6.64 -1.66
C SER A 62 0.36 -5.76 -2.82
N VAL A 63 1.24 -5.59 -3.80
CA VAL A 63 0.90 -5.05 -5.12
C VAL A 63 0.85 -6.20 -6.12
N ALA A 64 -0.27 -6.34 -6.81
CA ALA A 64 -0.47 -7.31 -7.88
C ALA A 64 -1.70 -6.90 -8.69
N GLU A 65 -2.02 -7.65 -9.74
CA GLU A 65 -3.38 -7.66 -10.28
C GLU A 65 -4.29 -8.42 -9.32
N HIS A 66 -5.17 -7.71 -8.63
CA HIS A 66 -6.07 -8.28 -7.63
C HIS A 66 -7.46 -8.49 -8.24
N ARG A 67 -7.98 -9.71 -8.09
CA ARG A 67 -9.35 -10.04 -8.48
C ARG A 67 -10.30 -9.89 -7.30
N TRP A 68 -11.19 -8.91 -7.38
CA TRP A 68 -12.16 -8.60 -6.33
C TRP A 68 -13.52 -9.27 -6.56
N SER A 69 -13.88 -9.48 -7.82
CA SER A 69 -15.07 -10.22 -8.23
C SER A 69 -14.82 -10.97 -9.55
N GLN A 70 -15.82 -11.65 -10.10
CA GLN A 70 -15.69 -12.28 -11.43
C GLN A 70 -15.45 -11.26 -12.56
N ALA A 71 -15.92 -10.03 -12.40
CA ALA A 71 -15.87 -8.99 -13.42
C ALA A 71 -14.88 -7.85 -13.09
N ASP A 72 -14.31 -7.86 -11.89
CA ASP A 72 -13.47 -6.76 -11.39
C ASP A 72 -12.08 -7.29 -11.01
N SER A 73 -11.10 -6.86 -11.81
CA SER A 73 -9.68 -7.20 -11.68
C SER A 73 -8.88 -5.96 -12.04
N TYR A 74 -8.00 -5.52 -11.15
CA TYR A 74 -7.14 -4.37 -11.43
C TYR A 74 -5.83 -4.45 -10.64
N TRP A 75 -4.80 -3.79 -11.17
CA TRP A 75 -3.53 -3.61 -10.48
C TRP A 75 -3.67 -2.60 -9.36
N GLY A 76 -3.14 -2.93 -8.18
CA GLY A 76 -3.18 -2.03 -7.04
C GLY A 76 -2.58 -2.63 -5.78
N ALA A 77 -2.61 -1.87 -4.69
CA ALA A 77 -2.26 -2.38 -3.39
C ALA A 77 -3.48 -2.99 -2.69
N ALA A 78 -3.28 -4.11 -1.99
CA ALA A 78 -4.30 -4.74 -1.18
C ALA A 78 -3.70 -5.30 0.11
N ILE A 79 -4.55 -5.49 1.12
CA ILE A 79 -4.26 -6.37 2.25
C ILE A 79 -4.63 -7.78 1.83
N CYS A 80 -3.64 -8.65 1.81
CA CYS A 80 -3.78 -10.04 1.40
C CYS A 80 -3.58 -10.99 2.58
N SER A 81 -4.26 -12.13 2.53
CA SER A 81 -3.95 -13.30 3.35
C SER A 81 -3.30 -14.39 2.50
N HIS A 82 -2.62 -15.32 3.16
CA HIS A 82 -2.10 -16.51 2.50
C HIS A 82 -3.24 -17.48 2.14
N HIS A 83 -3.32 -17.87 0.87
CA HIS A 83 -4.27 -18.87 0.40
C HIS A 83 -3.53 -20.16 -0.01
N PRO A 84 -3.95 -21.34 0.46
CA PRO A 84 -3.22 -22.59 0.24
C PRO A 84 -3.03 -22.97 -1.24
N VAL A 85 -3.92 -22.50 -2.12
CA VAL A 85 -3.91 -22.84 -3.56
C VAL A 85 -3.39 -21.70 -4.45
N TYR A 86 -3.56 -20.45 -4.02
CA TYR A 86 -3.36 -19.28 -4.89
C TYR A 86 -2.22 -18.36 -4.41
N GLY A 87 -1.52 -18.75 -3.33
CA GLY A 87 -0.46 -17.96 -2.72
C GLY A 87 -1.04 -16.82 -1.89
N LEU A 88 -1.52 -15.75 -2.54
CA LEU A 88 -2.10 -14.58 -1.90
C LEU A 88 -3.53 -14.34 -2.38
N ARG A 89 -4.40 -13.95 -1.45
CA ARG A 89 -5.77 -13.52 -1.73
C ARG A 89 -6.01 -12.13 -1.16
N ALA A 90 -6.41 -11.19 -2.00
CA ALA A 90 -6.85 -9.87 -1.57
C ALA A 90 -8.14 -9.98 -0.73
N GLU A 91 -8.14 -9.35 0.44
CA GLU A 91 -9.30 -9.30 1.34
C GLU A 91 -9.86 -7.88 1.45
N TRP A 92 -8.98 -6.87 1.50
CA TRP A 92 -9.38 -5.46 1.66
C TRP A 92 -8.46 -4.53 0.87
N THR A 93 -9.01 -3.40 0.43
CA THR A 93 -8.21 -2.24 0.02
C THR A 93 -7.63 -1.55 1.27
N LEU A 94 -6.70 -0.61 1.10
CA LEU A 94 -6.08 0.07 2.26
C LEU A 94 -7.12 0.79 3.12
N ALA A 95 -8.12 1.42 2.51
CA ALA A 95 -9.14 2.19 3.21
C ALA A 95 -10.25 1.35 3.88
N THR A 96 -10.46 0.10 3.45
CA THR A 96 -11.62 -0.71 3.83
C THR A 96 -11.35 -1.65 5.01
N VAL A 97 -10.13 -1.63 5.57
CA VAL A 97 -9.78 -2.42 6.75
C VAL A 97 -10.55 -2.02 8.02
N SER A 98 -10.52 -2.93 9.00
CA SER A 98 -11.06 -2.69 10.32
C SER A 98 -10.39 -1.50 11.00
N ARG A 99 -11.11 -0.85 11.93
CA ARG A 99 -10.61 0.29 12.70
C ARG A 99 -9.28 0.00 13.41
N GLU A 100 -9.12 -1.22 13.90
CA GLU A 100 -7.92 -1.70 14.59
C GLU A 100 -6.71 -1.84 13.66
N ARG A 101 -6.93 -2.20 12.37
CA ARG A 101 -5.86 -2.34 11.38
C ARG A 101 -5.42 -1.03 10.75
N LEU A 102 -6.28 -0.01 10.70
CA LEU A 102 -5.92 1.30 10.11
C LEU A 102 -4.55 1.82 10.60
N PRO A 103 -4.27 1.93 11.92
CA PRO A 103 -2.97 2.41 12.37
C PRO A 103 -1.81 1.48 11.97
N ILE A 104 -2.04 0.16 11.92
CA ILE A 104 -1.02 -0.83 11.52
C ILE A 104 -0.66 -0.66 10.04
N VAL A 105 -1.67 -0.50 9.18
CA VAL A 105 -1.49 -0.24 7.74
C VAL A 105 -0.70 1.06 7.54
N VAL A 106 -1.07 2.14 8.23
CA VAL A 106 -0.36 3.42 8.10
C VAL A 106 1.10 3.31 8.58
N GLN A 107 1.34 2.62 9.69
CA GLN A 107 2.71 2.37 10.20
C GLN A 107 3.56 1.52 9.25
N ALA A 108 2.94 0.71 8.40
CA ALA A 108 3.62 -0.11 7.41
C ALA A 108 4.00 0.65 6.13
N LEU A 109 3.42 1.83 5.87
CA LEU A 109 3.64 2.60 4.64
C LEU A 109 5.11 2.92 4.34
N PRO A 110 5.95 3.34 5.32
CA PRO A 110 7.37 3.58 5.04
C PRO A 110 8.10 2.35 4.50
N SER A 111 7.89 1.19 5.14
CA SER A 111 8.50 -0.07 4.70
C SER A 111 7.94 -0.54 3.35
N PHE A 112 6.63 -0.36 3.14
CA PHE A 112 5.97 -0.66 1.87
C PHE A 112 6.55 0.15 0.71
N PHE A 113 6.63 1.48 0.83
CA PHE A 113 7.14 2.32 -0.25
C PHE A 113 8.63 2.11 -0.50
N SER A 114 9.43 1.95 0.56
CA SER A 114 10.86 1.64 0.43
C SER A 114 11.08 0.35 -0.36
N GLY A 115 10.38 -0.73 0.01
CA GLY A 115 10.49 -2.01 -0.70
C GLY A 115 9.96 -1.96 -2.13
N TYR A 116 8.79 -1.36 -2.35
CA TYR A 116 8.20 -1.32 -3.69
C TYR A 116 9.02 -0.46 -4.65
N ALA A 117 9.52 0.70 -4.20
CA ALA A 117 10.41 1.53 -5.00
C ALA A 117 11.72 0.81 -5.36
N ALA A 118 12.29 0.02 -4.43
CA ALA A 118 13.50 -0.75 -4.69
C ALA A 118 13.28 -1.84 -5.74
N ILE A 119 12.14 -2.54 -5.71
CA ILE A 119 11.80 -3.55 -6.72
C ILE A 119 11.49 -2.89 -8.07
N ALA A 120 10.78 -1.77 -8.07
CA ALA A 120 10.49 -1.01 -9.28
C ALA A 120 11.77 -0.52 -9.97
N ALA A 121 12.74 0.00 -9.19
CA ALA A 121 14.03 0.45 -9.73
C ALA A 121 14.88 -0.67 -10.36
N GLN A 122 14.68 -1.92 -9.94
CA GLN A 122 15.38 -3.09 -10.49
C GLN A 122 14.68 -3.66 -11.73
N SER A 123 13.35 -3.51 -11.81
CA SER A 123 12.52 -4.25 -12.77
C SER A 123 11.94 -3.40 -13.90
N ALA A 124 11.87 -2.08 -13.72
CA ALA A 124 11.37 -1.13 -14.72
C ALA A 124 12.48 -0.22 -15.27
N GLU A 125 12.21 0.38 -16.43
CA GLU A 125 13.08 1.40 -17.00
C GLU A 125 13.15 2.63 -16.06
N PRO A 126 14.35 3.06 -15.64
CA PRO A 126 14.51 4.13 -14.65
C PRO A 126 13.91 5.49 -15.05
N SER A 127 13.72 5.72 -16.35
CA SER A 127 13.14 6.95 -16.92
C SER A 127 11.63 7.05 -16.74
N ARG A 128 10.94 5.96 -16.36
CA ARG A 128 9.48 5.94 -16.23
C ARG A 128 8.99 6.88 -15.12
N PRO A 129 7.99 7.74 -15.40
CA PRO A 129 7.42 8.64 -14.40
C PRO A 129 6.93 7.94 -13.14
N SER A 130 6.35 6.75 -13.26
CA SER A 130 5.84 5.98 -12.10
C SER A 130 6.95 5.47 -11.18
N VAL A 131 8.12 5.11 -11.74
CA VAL A 131 9.31 4.73 -10.95
C VAL A 131 9.81 5.95 -10.17
N SER A 132 9.92 7.09 -10.83
CA SER A 132 10.30 8.36 -10.20
C SER A 132 9.30 8.74 -9.09
N ARG A 133 7.99 8.60 -9.33
CA ARG A 133 6.96 8.88 -8.33
C ARG A 133 7.05 7.95 -7.12
N LEU A 134 7.25 6.64 -7.33
CA LEU A 134 7.46 5.69 -6.23
C LEU A 134 8.69 6.04 -5.40
N LYS A 135 9.78 6.45 -6.05
CA LYS A 135 10.99 6.89 -5.34
C LYS A 135 10.71 8.13 -4.48
N SER A 136 10.01 9.14 -5.01
CA SER A 136 9.63 10.32 -4.21
C SER A 136 8.71 9.97 -3.04
N LEU A 137 7.81 8.99 -3.20
CA LEU A 137 6.98 8.49 -2.10
C LEU A 137 7.83 7.79 -1.04
N ALA A 138 8.78 6.94 -1.44
CA ALA A 138 9.70 6.30 -0.51
C ALA A 138 10.53 7.34 0.29
N GLU A 139 11.04 8.37 -0.38
CA GLU A 139 11.77 9.48 0.26
C GLU A 139 10.87 10.27 1.20
N LEU A 140 9.61 10.52 0.83
CA LEU A 140 8.65 11.25 1.65
C LEU A 140 8.39 10.56 3.00
N PHE A 141 8.23 9.24 2.99
CA PHE A 141 7.92 8.43 4.17
C PHE A 141 9.18 7.99 4.96
N ALA A 142 10.39 8.20 4.43
CA ALA A 142 11.65 7.91 5.13
C ALA A 142 12.04 8.98 6.16
N HIS A 143 11.57 10.21 5.97
CA HIS A 143 11.72 11.36 6.85
C HIS A 143 10.38 11.74 7.45
#